data_AF-A0A2H6NE71-F1
#
_entry.id   AF-A0A2H6NE71-F1
#
_cell.length_a   1.000
_cell.length_b   1.000
_cell.length_c   1.000
_cell.angle_alpha   90.00
_cell.angle_beta   90.00
_cell.angle_gamma   90.00
#
_symmetry.space_group_name_H-M   'P 1'
#
loop_
_entity.id
_entity.type
_entity.pdbx_description
1 polymer ?
#
loop_
_entity_poly.entity_id
_entity_poly.type
_entity_poly.pdbx_seq_one_letter_code
_entity_poly.pdbx_strand_id
1 'polypeptide(L)'
;KACLSGSSRRNWTQTFNLLWLTIPLGVCWCVFLGWIWLDILEVPNENAVPYYNFGVLAFCLSAVIELLGEPFWVLAQIHLLVRLKVIAESLSILCKCILTVLLVVLYPHWGLYIFSLAQLLYTTILVSCYIIYFMKFLGSPEGTKKSFPITRMVSFLPALGQNEDIVNWNEARLTWSFFKQSFLKQVLTEGERYVMTFLNVLNFGDQGVYDIINNLGSLTARFIFLPIEESFYVYFAKVLERGKDTKLQKQDVISMAATVLESLLKLVLLIGLTITVFGFAYSQLALDLYGGSMLSSGSGPTLLRWYSLYVLLLAVNGITECFTFASMSKEEVDR
;
A
#
# COMPACT_ATOMS: atom_id res chain seq x y z
N LYS A 1 1.99 -14.73 -5.92
CA LYS A 1 3.22 -14.55 -6.76
C LYS A 1 3.92 -15.86 -7.09
N ALA A 2 4.22 -16.72 -6.10
CA ALA A 2 4.82 -18.04 -6.35
C ALA A 2 4.05 -18.86 -7.39
N CYS A 3 2.71 -18.84 -7.29
CA CYS A 3 1.81 -19.49 -8.24
C CYS A 3 1.78 -18.89 -9.65
N LEU A 4 2.51 -17.82 -9.97
CA LEU A 4 2.56 -17.27 -11.34
C LEU A 4 3.78 -17.76 -12.14
N SER A 5 4.71 -18.47 -11.49
CA SER A 5 6.02 -18.86 -12.06
C SER A 5 6.12 -20.33 -12.49
N GLY A 6 5.01 -21.07 -12.53
CA GLY A 6 5.00 -22.53 -12.65
C GLY A 6 5.21 -23.09 -14.07
N SER A 7 5.90 -24.23 -14.16
CA SER A 7 6.10 -25.06 -15.37
C SER A 7 4.82 -25.77 -15.86
N SER A 8 4.83 -26.25 -17.11
CA SER A 8 3.66 -26.82 -17.83
C SER A 8 2.97 -28.06 -17.21
N ARG A 9 3.54 -28.69 -16.17
CA ARG A 9 2.90 -29.78 -15.39
C ARG A 9 2.66 -29.36 -13.95
N ARG A 10 1.64 -28.56 -13.72
CA ARG A 10 1.24 -28.12 -12.38
C ARG A 10 0.09 -28.97 -11.86
N ASN A 11 0.24 -29.53 -10.65
CA ASN A 11 -0.87 -30.12 -9.93
C ASN A 11 -1.69 -29.01 -9.25
N TRP A 12 -2.88 -28.75 -9.78
CA TRP A 12 -3.77 -27.70 -9.29
C TRP A 12 -4.34 -28.00 -7.91
N THR A 13 -4.56 -29.28 -7.57
CA THR A 13 -5.07 -29.68 -6.24
C THR A 13 -4.09 -29.28 -5.14
N GLN A 14 -2.80 -29.54 -5.32
CA GLN A 14 -1.76 -29.15 -4.38
C GLN A 14 -1.61 -27.62 -4.25
N THR A 15 -1.85 -26.90 -5.36
CA THR A 15 -1.85 -25.44 -5.36
C THR A 15 -3.05 -24.89 -4.58
N PHE A 16 -4.24 -25.43 -4.78
CA PHE A 16 -5.42 -25.02 -4.02
C PHE A 16 -5.25 -25.33 -2.53
N ASN A 17 -4.74 -26.50 -2.17
CA ASN A 17 -4.43 -26.82 -0.77
C ASN A 17 -3.47 -25.79 -0.14
N LEU A 18 -2.43 -25.34 -0.88
CA LEU A 18 -1.55 -24.26 -0.43
C LEU A 18 -2.28 -22.92 -0.27
N LEU A 19 -3.14 -22.55 -1.22
CA LEU A 19 -3.89 -21.29 -1.18
C LEU A 19 -4.91 -21.28 -0.03
N TRP A 20 -5.58 -22.39 0.24
CA TRP A 20 -6.52 -22.51 1.36
C TRP A 20 -5.85 -22.49 2.73
N LEU A 21 -4.55 -22.80 2.82
CA LEU A 21 -3.76 -22.67 4.05
C LEU A 21 -3.67 -21.21 4.51
N THR A 22 -3.89 -20.23 3.63
CA THR A 22 -3.86 -18.81 3.99
C THR A 22 -4.99 -18.41 4.95
N ILE A 23 -6.15 -19.08 4.89
CA ILE A 23 -7.31 -18.79 5.73
C ILE A 23 -7.08 -19.17 7.21
N PRO A 24 -6.70 -20.41 7.58
CA PRO A 24 -6.44 -20.73 8.98
C PRO A 24 -5.27 -19.91 9.52
N LEU A 25 -4.24 -19.63 8.71
CA LEU A 25 -3.16 -18.71 9.10
C LEU A 25 -3.69 -17.29 9.35
N GLY A 26 -4.57 -16.79 8.48
CA GLY A 26 -5.22 -15.49 8.62
C GLY A 26 -6.08 -15.40 9.88
N VAL A 27 -6.84 -16.46 10.19
CA VAL A 27 -7.61 -16.56 11.44
C VAL A 27 -6.69 -16.54 12.66
N CYS A 28 -5.59 -17.31 12.65
CA CYS A 28 -4.60 -17.27 13.74
C CYS A 28 -4.03 -15.86 13.94
N TRP A 29 -3.67 -15.16 12.85
CA TRP A 29 -3.21 -13.78 12.91
C TRP A 29 -4.29 -12.82 13.39
N CYS A 30 -5.54 -12.97 12.98
CA CYS A 30 -6.66 -12.15 13.43
C CYS A 30 -6.93 -12.33 14.93
N VAL A 31 -6.85 -13.56 15.46
CA VAL A 31 -7.00 -13.81 16.90
C VAL A 31 -5.81 -13.20 17.66
N PHE A 32 -4.59 -13.42 17.20
CA PHE A 32 -3.39 -12.91 17.85
C PHE A 32 -3.35 -11.37 17.86
N LEU A 33 -3.55 -10.74 16.71
CA LEU A 33 -3.55 -9.27 16.59
C LEU A 33 -4.80 -8.67 17.25
N GLY A 34 -5.97 -9.29 17.09
CA GLY A 34 -7.19 -8.86 17.77
C GLY A 34 -7.04 -8.84 19.29
N TRP A 35 -6.42 -9.88 19.86
CA TRP A 35 -6.08 -9.93 21.28
C TRP A 35 -5.14 -8.79 21.69
N ILE A 36 -4.09 -8.49 20.90
CA ILE A 36 -3.20 -7.36 21.15
C ILE A 36 -3.97 -6.04 21.19
N TRP A 37 -4.86 -5.81 20.22
CA TRP A 37 -5.61 -4.56 20.11
C TRP A 37 -6.73 -4.41 21.16
N LEU A 38 -7.28 -5.51 21.67
CA LEU A 38 -8.35 -5.47 22.68
C LEU A 38 -7.83 -5.48 24.12
N ASP A 39 -6.75 -6.22 24.40
CA ASP A 39 -6.34 -6.54 25.77
C ASP A 39 -4.94 -6.05 26.16
N ILE A 40 -4.06 -5.78 25.18
CA ILE A 40 -2.68 -5.32 25.46
C ILE A 40 -2.53 -3.82 25.24
N LEU A 41 -3.03 -3.30 24.12
CA LEU A 41 -2.97 -1.88 23.79
C LEU A 41 -4.02 -1.10 24.58
N GLU A 42 -3.74 0.18 24.81
CA GLU A 42 -4.65 1.05 25.56
C GLU A 42 -5.96 1.23 24.78
N VAL A 43 -7.05 0.71 25.36
CA VAL A 43 -8.38 0.82 24.76
C VAL A 43 -8.85 2.28 24.90
N PRO A 44 -9.19 2.96 23.79
CA PRO A 44 -9.65 4.33 23.87
C PRO A 44 -10.95 4.45 24.68
N ASN A 45 -11.10 5.57 25.38
CA ASN A 45 -12.34 5.88 26.10
C ASN A 45 -13.56 5.81 25.15
N GLU A 46 -14.60 5.10 25.56
CA GLU A 46 -15.81 4.87 24.75
C GLU A 46 -16.52 6.17 24.34
N ASN A 47 -16.42 7.20 25.17
CA ASN A 47 -16.95 8.54 24.87
C ASN A 47 -16.19 9.24 23.74
N ALA A 48 -14.92 8.92 23.53
CA ALA A 48 -14.08 9.50 22.48
C ALA A 48 -14.14 8.67 21.19
N VAL A 49 -14.12 7.34 21.31
CA VAL A 49 -14.20 6.40 20.18
C VAL A 49 -15.25 5.33 20.48
N PRO A 50 -16.52 5.53 20.11
CA PRO A 50 -17.56 4.54 20.35
C PRO A 50 -17.35 3.32 19.45
N TYR A 51 -17.80 2.15 19.91
CA TYR A 51 -17.75 0.87 19.18
C TYR A 51 -16.34 0.36 18.83
N TYR A 52 -15.35 0.66 19.66
CA TYR A 52 -13.97 0.21 19.45
C TYR A 52 -13.85 -1.32 19.28
N ASN A 53 -14.39 -2.09 20.23
CA ASN A 53 -14.34 -3.55 20.21
C ASN A 53 -14.99 -4.14 18.95
N PHE A 54 -16.14 -3.57 18.55
CA PHE A 54 -16.80 -3.96 17.31
C PHE A 54 -15.92 -3.67 16.11
N GLY A 55 -15.26 -2.50 16.06
CA GLY A 55 -14.37 -2.13 14.97
C GLY A 55 -13.22 -3.12 14.79
N VAL A 56 -12.52 -3.47 15.88
CA VAL A 56 -11.41 -4.44 15.84
C VAL A 56 -11.89 -5.80 15.30
N LEU A 57 -13.00 -6.31 15.83
CA LEU A 57 -13.56 -7.60 15.39
C LEU A 57 -14.07 -7.56 13.95
N ALA A 58 -14.69 -6.47 13.53
CA ALA A 58 -15.18 -6.28 12.17
C ALA A 58 -14.05 -6.20 11.15
N PHE A 59 -12.94 -5.50 11.47
CA PHE A 59 -11.76 -5.50 10.61
C PHE A 59 -11.10 -6.89 10.53
N CYS A 60 -10.98 -7.60 11.65
CA CYS A 60 -10.51 -8.99 11.66
C CYS A 60 -11.38 -9.89 10.78
N LEU A 61 -12.71 -9.80 10.92
CA LEU A 61 -13.65 -10.54 10.10
C LEU A 61 -13.52 -10.18 8.61
N SER A 62 -13.37 -8.90 8.29
CA SER A 62 -13.19 -8.45 6.90
C SER A 62 -11.93 -9.03 6.27
N ALA A 63 -10.82 -9.11 7.02
CA ALA A 63 -9.58 -9.72 6.54
C ALA A 63 -9.75 -11.21 6.25
N VAL A 64 -10.45 -11.94 7.13
CA VAL A 64 -10.76 -13.37 6.89
C VAL A 64 -11.66 -13.55 5.67
N ILE A 65 -12.69 -12.71 5.50
CA ILE A 65 -13.57 -12.74 4.33
C ILE A 65 -12.74 -12.51 3.06
N GLU A 66 -11.87 -11.52 3.04
CA GLU A 66 -11.01 -11.22 1.89
C GLU A 66 -10.12 -12.42 1.51
N LEU A 67 -9.55 -13.12 2.50
CA LEU A 67 -8.75 -14.33 2.29
C LEU A 67 -9.55 -15.49 1.67
N LEU A 68 -10.88 -15.56 1.87
CA LEU A 68 -11.74 -16.53 1.17
C LEU A 68 -11.75 -16.28 -0.36
N GLY A 69 -11.50 -15.05 -0.79
CA GLY A 69 -11.40 -14.65 -2.19
C GLY A 69 -10.06 -15.00 -2.85
N GLU A 70 -9.01 -15.27 -2.07
CA GLU A 70 -7.63 -15.44 -2.54
C GLU A 70 -7.48 -16.56 -3.59
N PRO A 71 -8.08 -17.77 -3.44
CA PRO A 71 -7.97 -18.82 -4.45
C PRO A 71 -8.52 -18.39 -5.82
N PHE A 72 -9.63 -17.64 -5.81
CA PHE A 72 -10.26 -17.13 -7.03
C PHE A 72 -9.43 -16.01 -7.65
N TRP A 73 -8.92 -15.10 -6.83
CA TRP A 73 -8.08 -13.99 -7.27
C TRP A 73 -6.80 -14.49 -7.93
N VAL A 74 -6.06 -15.41 -7.28
CA VAL A 74 -4.83 -15.99 -7.82
C VAL A 74 -5.08 -16.68 -9.16
N LEU A 75 -6.16 -17.45 -9.26
CA LEU A 75 -6.52 -18.12 -10.51
C LEU A 75 -6.89 -17.14 -11.62
N ALA A 76 -7.65 -16.08 -11.29
CA ALA A 76 -7.96 -15.01 -12.23
C ALA A 76 -6.69 -14.32 -12.74
N GLN A 77 -5.69 -14.12 -11.89
CA GLN A 77 -4.39 -13.56 -12.29
C GLN A 77 -3.58 -14.49 -13.20
N ILE A 78 -3.52 -15.80 -12.88
CA ILE A 78 -2.80 -16.78 -13.73
C ILE A 78 -3.38 -16.82 -15.14
N HIS A 79 -4.70 -16.70 -15.28
CA HIS A 79 -5.37 -16.70 -16.59
C HIS A 79 -5.57 -15.29 -17.19
N LEU A 80 -4.89 -14.27 -16.65
CA LEU A 80 -4.91 -12.90 -17.15
C LEU A 80 -6.33 -12.31 -17.30
N LEU A 81 -7.23 -12.65 -16.38
CA LEU A 81 -8.59 -12.09 -16.33
C LEU A 81 -8.57 -10.69 -15.71
N VAL A 82 -7.76 -9.79 -16.28
CA VAL A 82 -7.54 -8.41 -15.79
C VAL A 82 -8.85 -7.62 -15.74
N ARG A 83 -9.75 -7.82 -16.71
CA ARG A 83 -11.07 -7.16 -16.73
C ARG A 83 -11.92 -7.51 -15.50
N LEU A 84 -11.91 -8.79 -15.08
CA LEU A 84 -12.65 -9.21 -13.88
C LEU A 84 -12.10 -8.51 -12.65
N LYS A 85 -10.78 -8.50 -12.48
CA LYS A 85 -10.10 -7.82 -11.37
C LYS A 85 -10.52 -6.35 -11.30
N VAL A 86 -10.37 -5.62 -12.41
CA VAL A 86 -10.67 -4.19 -12.48
C VAL A 86 -12.14 -3.92 -12.14
N ILE A 87 -13.08 -4.69 -12.70
CA ILE A 87 -14.51 -4.48 -12.43
C ILE A 87 -14.85 -4.79 -10.96
N ALA A 88 -14.37 -5.93 -10.44
CA ALA A 88 -14.67 -6.35 -9.08
C ALA A 88 -14.09 -5.37 -8.04
N GLU A 89 -12.83 -4.96 -8.20
CA GLU A 89 -12.18 -3.98 -7.33
C GLU A 89 -12.87 -2.61 -7.44
N SER A 90 -13.16 -2.12 -8.65
CA SER A 90 -13.80 -0.81 -8.83
C SER A 90 -15.21 -0.78 -8.23
N LEU A 91 -16.02 -1.82 -8.44
CA LEU A 91 -17.36 -1.91 -7.88
C LEU A 91 -17.31 -1.94 -6.35
N SER A 92 -16.41 -2.74 -5.78
CA SER A 92 -16.27 -2.86 -4.32
C SER A 92 -15.83 -1.53 -3.70
N ILE A 93 -14.85 -0.83 -4.30
CA ILE A 93 -14.40 0.49 -3.84
C ILE A 93 -15.53 1.51 -3.95
N LEU A 94 -16.25 1.54 -5.08
CA LEU A 94 -17.35 2.47 -5.30
C LEU A 94 -18.45 2.30 -4.24
N CYS A 95 -18.88 1.06 -4.00
CA CYS A 95 -19.86 0.74 -2.97
C CYS A 95 -19.37 1.10 -1.55
N LYS A 96 -18.10 0.81 -1.23
CA LYS A 96 -17.47 1.22 0.03
C LYS A 96 -17.55 2.75 0.20
N CYS A 97 -17.12 3.50 -0.80
CA CYS A 97 -17.11 4.97 -0.75
C CYS A 97 -18.52 5.55 -0.60
N ILE A 98 -19.49 5.05 -1.37
CA ILE A 98 -20.89 5.51 -1.27
C ILE A 98 -21.43 5.24 0.14
N LEU A 99 -21.22 4.04 0.68
CA LEU A 99 -21.68 3.70 2.02
C LEU A 99 -20.99 4.56 3.09
N THR A 100 -19.67 4.74 3.01
CA THR A 100 -18.92 5.60 3.95
C THR A 100 -19.46 7.02 3.92
N VAL A 101 -19.61 7.63 2.74
CA VAL A 101 -20.11 9.01 2.62
C VAL A 101 -21.53 9.13 3.18
N LEU A 102 -22.43 8.22 2.80
CA LEU A 102 -23.80 8.23 3.26
C LEU A 102 -23.88 8.12 4.79
N LEU A 103 -23.16 7.18 5.38
CA LEU A 103 -23.21 6.97 6.83
C LEU A 103 -22.49 8.05 7.62
N VAL A 104 -21.38 8.61 7.12
CA VAL A 104 -20.69 9.73 7.77
C VAL A 104 -21.57 10.97 7.79
N VAL A 105 -22.33 11.23 6.72
CA VAL A 105 -23.26 12.36 6.66
C VAL A 105 -24.46 12.16 7.59
N LEU A 106 -24.99 10.95 7.71
CA LEU A 106 -26.15 10.64 8.56
C LEU A 106 -25.79 10.49 10.05
N TYR A 107 -24.63 9.91 10.36
CA TYR A 107 -24.22 9.53 11.72
C TYR A 107 -22.74 9.87 11.99
N PRO A 108 -22.36 11.16 12.03
CA PRO A 108 -20.97 11.59 12.09
C PRO A 108 -20.21 11.11 13.34
N HIS A 109 -20.93 10.80 14.44
CA HIS A 109 -20.33 10.35 15.69
C HIS A 109 -19.87 8.88 15.69
N TRP A 110 -20.24 8.08 14.68
CA TRP A 110 -19.97 6.64 14.65
C TRP A 110 -18.80 6.27 13.71
N GLY A 111 -17.80 7.14 13.60
CA GLY A 111 -16.73 7.03 12.61
C GLY A 111 -16.14 5.63 12.47
N LEU A 112 -15.62 5.04 13.55
CA LEU A 112 -15.00 3.71 13.52
C LEU A 112 -15.97 2.60 13.09
N TYR A 113 -17.20 2.64 13.59
CA TYR A 113 -18.25 1.69 13.21
C TYR A 113 -18.55 1.77 11.70
N ILE A 114 -18.66 2.98 11.17
CA ILE A 114 -18.94 3.24 9.74
C ILE A 114 -17.81 2.69 8.87
N PHE A 115 -16.56 3.02 9.19
CA PHE A 115 -15.41 2.52 8.43
C PHE A 115 -15.30 0.99 8.46
N SER A 116 -15.61 0.39 9.60
CA SER A 116 -15.60 -1.07 9.77
C SER A 116 -16.70 -1.74 8.94
N LEU A 117 -17.92 -1.20 8.96
CA LEU A 117 -19.03 -1.70 8.15
C LEU A 117 -18.76 -1.53 6.65
N ALA A 118 -18.20 -0.40 6.24
CA ALA A 118 -17.82 -0.15 4.86
C ALA A 118 -16.72 -1.11 4.38
N GLN A 119 -15.76 -1.46 5.24
CA GLN A 119 -14.74 -2.47 4.94
C GLN A 119 -15.33 -3.88 4.82
N LEU A 120 -16.28 -4.25 5.68
CA LEU A 120 -17.01 -5.51 5.55
C LEU A 120 -17.81 -5.58 4.24
N LEU A 121 -18.49 -4.49 3.86
CA LEU A 121 -19.20 -4.40 2.59
C LEU A 121 -18.22 -4.59 1.41
N TYR A 122 -17.09 -3.89 1.43
CA TYR A 122 -16.04 -3.97 0.41
C TYR A 122 -15.59 -5.41 0.18
N THR A 123 -15.12 -6.08 1.23
CA THR A 123 -14.59 -7.45 1.16
C THR A 123 -15.66 -8.44 0.73
N THR A 124 -16.89 -8.29 1.22
CA THR A 124 -18.03 -9.14 0.85
C THR A 124 -18.40 -9.01 -0.63
N ILE A 125 -18.48 -7.79 -1.16
CA ILE A 125 -18.76 -7.55 -2.58
C ILE A 125 -17.64 -8.12 -3.44
N LEU A 126 -16.37 -7.87 -3.07
CA LEU A 126 -15.21 -8.34 -3.81
C LEU A 126 -15.22 -9.86 -3.97
N VAL A 127 -15.37 -10.58 -2.86
CA VAL A 127 -15.43 -12.04 -2.84
C VAL A 127 -16.65 -12.56 -3.60
N SER A 128 -17.81 -11.92 -3.42
CA SER A 128 -19.04 -12.28 -4.14
C SER A 128 -18.89 -12.14 -5.65
N CYS A 129 -18.23 -11.07 -6.14
CA CYS A 129 -17.95 -10.88 -7.55
C CYS A 129 -17.12 -12.03 -8.14
N TYR A 130 -16.06 -12.46 -7.43
CA TYR A 130 -15.24 -13.58 -7.86
C TYR A 130 -16.03 -14.90 -7.87
N ILE A 131 -16.76 -15.19 -6.80
CA ILE A 131 -17.58 -16.42 -6.70
C ILE A 131 -18.64 -16.44 -7.82
N ILE A 132 -19.41 -15.35 -7.99
CA ILE A 132 -20.45 -15.25 -9.04
C ILE A 132 -19.84 -15.38 -10.44
N TYR A 133 -18.71 -14.74 -10.70
CA TYR A 133 -18.04 -14.85 -12.00
C TYR A 133 -17.65 -16.29 -12.29
N PHE A 134 -16.94 -16.95 -11.38
CA PHE A 134 -16.49 -18.33 -11.59
C PHE A 134 -17.67 -19.31 -11.64
N MET A 135 -18.79 -19.05 -10.95
CA MET A 135 -19.97 -19.91 -11.00
C MET A 135 -20.57 -19.92 -12.41
N LYS A 136 -20.61 -18.74 -13.05
CA LYS A 136 -21.08 -18.59 -14.43
C LYS A 136 -20.05 -19.05 -15.45
N PHE A 137 -18.77 -18.80 -15.19
CA PHE A 137 -17.68 -19.06 -16.14
C PHE A 137 -17.37 -20.56 -16.29
N LEU A 138 -17.36 -21.33 -15.20
CA LEU A 138 -17.02 -22.77 -15.25
C LEU A 138 -18.06 -23.62 -16.01
N GLY A 139 -19.28 -23.12 -16.23
CA GLY A 139 -20.31 -23.75 -17.05
C GLY A 139 -20.45 -23.17 -18.47
N SER A 140 -19.67 -22.15 -18.82
CA SER A 140 -19.77 -21.44 -20.11
C SER A 140 -18.89 -22.07 -21.20
N PRO A 141 -19.29 -22.01 -22.49
CA PRO A 141 -18.47 -22.45 -23.62
C PRO A 141 -17.11 -21.73 -23.73
N GLU A 142 -16.95 -20.55 -23.12
CA GLU A 142 -15.65 -19.86 -23.04
C GLU A 142 -14.68 -20.53 -22.06
N GLY A 143 -15.18 -21.12 -20.97
CA GLY A 143 -14.36 -21.83 -19.97
C GLY A 143 -13.77 -23.12 -20.54
N THR A 144 -14.56 -23.86 -21.32
CA THR A 144 -14.10 -25.06 -22.04
C THR A 144 -13.14 -24.73 -23.18
N LYS A 145 -13.31 -23.61 -23.89
CA LYS A 145 -12.35 -23.15 -24.93
C LYS A 145 -10.99 -22.75 -24.35
N LYS A 146 -10.94 -22.16 -23.15
CA LYS A 146 -9.68 -21.75 -22.50
C LYS A 146 -8.91 -22.89 -21.83
N SER A 147 -9.34 -24.16 -21.99
CA SER A 147 -8.72 -25.34 -21.36
C SER A 147 -8.48 -25.13 -19.86
N PHE A 148 -9.51 -24.59 -19.19
CA PHE A 148 -9.41 -24.28 -17.78
C PHE A 148 -9.20 -25.58 -16.97
N PRO A 149 -8.27 -25.61 -16.01
CA PRO A 149 -7.90 -26.83 -15.29
C PRO A 149 -9.02 -27.37 -14.38
N ILE A 150 -10.10 -26.61 -14.20
CA ILE A 150 -11.19 -26.91 -13.29
C ILE A 150 -12.52 -26.81 -14.00
N THR A 151 -13.37 -27.81 -13.81
CA THR A 151 -14.71 -27.91 -14.40
C THR A 151 -15.84 -27.65 -13.42
N ARG A 152 -15.58 -27.67 -12.10
CA ARG A 152 -16.60 -27.44 -11.06
C ARG A 152 -16.10 -26.58 -9.91
N MET A 153 -17.00 -25.81 -9.31
CA MET A 153 -16.70 -25.01 -8.11
C MET A 153 -16.17 -25.84 -6.93
N VAL A 154 -16.62 -27.09 -6.79
CA VAL A 154 -16.16 -27.97 -5.71
C VAL A 154 -14.67 -28.27 -5.80
N SER A 155 -14.06 -28.22 -6.99
CA SER A 155 -12.62 -28.46 -7.15
C SER A 155 -11.75 -27.27 -6.72
N PHE A 156 -12.36 -26.12 -6.39
CA PHE A 156 -11.62 -25.07 -5.70
C PHE A 156 -11.36 -25.43 -4.25
N LEU A 157 -12.19 -26.28 -3.62
CA LEU A 157 -12.04 -26.64 -2.21
C LEU A 157 -10.81 -27.55 -2.00
N PRO A 158 -10.18 -27.47 -0.82
CA PRO A 158 -9.04 -28.32 -0.51
C PRO A 158 -9.47 -29.80 -0.52
N ALA A 159 -8.65 -30.64 -1.15
CA ALA A 159 -8.90 -32.07 -1.25
C ALA A 159 -7.66 -32.85 -0.80
N LEU A 160 -7.86 -33.85 0.06
CA LEU A 160 -6.80 -34.79 0.41
C LEU A 160 -6.62 -35.78 -0.74
N GLY A 161 -5.50 -35.67 -1.45
CA GLY A 161 -5.06 -36.71 -2.38
C GLY A 161 -4.70 -37.98 -1.61
N GLN A 162 -5.17 -39.13 -2.07
CA GLN A 162 -4.98 -40.40 -1.36
C GLN A 162 -3.53 -40.94 -1.41
N ASN A 163 -2.59 -40.32 -2.15
CA ASN A 163 -1.21 -40.82 -2.27
C ASN A 163 -0.16 -39.79 -2.75
N GLU A 164 -0.46 -38.48 -2.72
CA GLU A 164 0.49 -37.43 -3.10
C GLU A 164 0.66 -36.42 -1.95
N ASP A 165 1.79 -35.70 -1.95
CA ASP A 165 2.00 -34.59 -1.01
C ASP A 165 0.80 -33.64 -1.05
N ILE A 166 0.27 -33.29 0.13
CA ILE A 166 -0.93 -32.43 0.27
C ILE A 166 -0.67 -31.05 -0.32
N VAL A 167 0.57 -30.56 -0.24
CA VAL A 167 0.98 -29.21 -0.64
C VAL A 167 2.23 -29.31 -1.52
N ASN A 168 2.30 -28.45 -2.53
CA ASN A 168 3.51 -28.32 -3.33
C ASN A 168 4.59 -27.57 -2.53
N TRP A 169 5.57 -28.31 -2.00
CA TRP A 169 6.63 -27.77 -1.14
C TRP A 169 7.53 -26.74 -1.84
N ASN A 170 7.73 -26.84 -3.15
CA ASN A 170 8.52 -25.86 -3.90
C ASN A 170 7.79 -24.51 -3.94
N GLU A 171 6.48 -24.54 -4.21
CA GLU A 171 5.63 -23.34 -4.19
C GLU A 171 5.49 -22.78 -2.76
N ALA A 172 5.38 -23.64 -1.75
CA ALA A 172 5.32 -23.24 -0.36
C ALA A 172 6.60 -22.52 0.09
N ARG A 173 7.78 -23.07 -0.25
CA ARG A 173 9.08 -22.44 0.07
C ARG A 173 9.24 -21.09 -0.63
N LEU A 174 8.83 -20.99 -1.90
CA LEU A 174 8.86 -19.73 -2.63
C LEU A 174 7.86 -18.71 -2.05
N THR A 175 6.68 -19.17 -1.65
CA THR A 175 5.67 -18.34 -0.97
C THR A 175 6.19 -17.80 0.35
N TRP A 176 6.89 -18.63 1.13
CA TRP A 176 7.54 -18.22 2.37
C TRP A 176 8.63 -17.17 2.15
N SER A 177 9.45 -17.32 1.12
CA SER A 177 10.45 -16.30 0.75
C SER A 177 9.78 -14.95 0.40
N PHE A 178 8.72 -14.97 -0.40
CA PHE A 178 7.96 -13.75 -0.71
C PHE A 178 7.25 -13.18 0.51
N PHE A 179 6.74 -14.02 1.41
CA PHE A 179 6.14 -13.56 2.66
C PHE A 179 7.14 -12.82 3.53
N LYS A 180 8.37 -13.34 3.71
CA LYS A 180 9.44 -12.63 4.44
C LYS A 180 9.76 -11.28 3.83
N GLN A 181 9.88 -11.22 2.50
CA GLN A 181 10.15 -9.97 1.79
C GLN A 181 9.01 -8.96 1.97
N SER A 182 7.75 -9.41 1.85
CA SER A 182 6.58 -8.56 2.08
C SER A 182 6.48 -8.10 3.53
N PHE A 183 6.80 -8.95 4.50
CA PHE A 183 6.81 -8.60 5.91
C PHE A 183 7.89 -7.56 6.23
N LEU A 184 9.12 -7.76 5.75
CA LEU A 184 10.18 -6.78 5.91
C LEU A 184 9.79 -5.44 5.25
N LYS A 185 9.20 -5.50 4.05
CA LYS A 185 8.69 -4.31 3.38
C LYS A 185 7.61 -3.61 4.21
N GLN A 186 6.70 -4.36 4.83
CA GLN A 186 5.66 -3.82 5.69
C GLN A 186 6.27 -3.08 6.89
N VAL A 187 7.26 -3.68 7.56
CA VAL A 187 7.97 -3.04 8.68
C VAL A 187 8.74 -1.80 8.24
N LEU A 188 9.37 -1.80 7.07
CA LEU A 188 10.09 -0.63 6.56
C LEU A 188 9.15 0.50 6.13
N THR A 189 7.95 0.16 5.63
CA THR A 189 7.00 1.16 5.11
C THR A 189 6.12 1.74 6.22
N GLU A 190 5.67 0.89 7.14
CA GLU A 190 4.73 1.25 8.21
C GLU A 190 5.40 1.24 9.59
N GLY A 191 6.73 1.13 9.64
CA GLY A 191 7.51 1.08 10.89
C GLY A 191 7.26 2.29 11.76
N GLU A 192 7.13 3.46 11.16
CA GLU A 192 6.76 4.69 11.84
C GLU A 192 5.39 4.60 12.53
N ARG A 193 4.38 4.04 11.85
CA ARG A 193 3.06 3.80 12.43
C ARG A 193 3.12 2.80 13.57
N TYR A 194 3.89 1.72 13.42
CA TYR A 194 4.09 0.75 14.51
C TYR A 194 4.72 1.41 15.73
N VAL A 195 5.75 2.23 15.55
CA VAL A 195 6.39 2.98 16.65
C VAL A 195 5.38 3.90 17.34
N MET A 196 4.56 4.64 16.58
CA MET A 196 3.51 5.49 17.14
C MET A 196 2.46 4.71 17.95
N THR A 197 2.02 3.56 17.44
CA THR A 197 1.00 2.72 18.10
C THR A 197 1.54 1.97 19.32
N PHE A 198 2.74 1.39 19.25
CA PHE A 198 3.25 0.53 20.34
C PHE A 198 3.95 1.29 21.47
N LEU A 199 4.49 2.49 21.20
CA LEU A 199 5.17 3.27 22.22
C LEU A 199 4.25 4.30 22.92
N ASN A 200 2.96 4.33 22.59
CA ASN A 200 1.97 5.30 23.11
C ASN A 200 2.46 6.76 23.11
N VAL A 201 3.31 7.13 22.14
CA VAL A 201 3.93 8.47 22.08
C VAL A 201 2.88 9.53 21.72
N LEU A 202 1.80 9.14 21.03
CA LEU A 202 0.71 10.01 20.58
C LEU A 202 -0.65 9.37 20.88
N ASN A 203 -1.59 10.20 21.35
CA ASN A 203 -3.00 9.80 21.49
C ASN A 203 -3.60 9.49 20.10
N PHE A 204 -4.63 8.63 20.02
CA PHE A 204 -5.31 8.26 18.77
C PHE A 204 -5.77 9.47 17.94
N GLY A 205 -6.23 10.53 18.60
CA GLY A 205 -6.58 11.80 17.94
C GLY A 205 -5.38 12.45 17.24
N ASP A 206 -4.24 12.52 17.93
CA ASP A 206 -3.01 13.09 17.38
C ASP A 206 -2.43 12.23 16.26
N GLN A 207 -2.58 10.90 16.32
CA GLN A 207 -2.21 10.00 15.21
C GLN A 207 -3.05 10.29 13.96
N GLY A 208 -4.36 10.55 14.11
CA GLY A 208 -5.21 10.95 12.99
C GLY A 208 -4.80 12.31 12.39
N VAL A 209 -4.49 13.30 13.24
CA VAL A 209 -3.98 14.61 12.80
C VAL A 209 -2.64 14.45 12.08
N TYR A 210 -1.76 13.61 12.62
CA TYR A 210 -0.47 13.29 12.03
C TYR A 210 -0.63 12.67 10.63
N ASP A 211 -1.45 11.64 10.48
CA ASP A 211 -1.69 10.98 9.19
C ASP A 211 -2.23 11.96 8.14
N ILE A 212 -3.15 12.86 8.52
CA ILE A 212 -3.68 13.89 7.62
C ILE A 212 -2.57 14.85 7.18
N ILE A 213 -1.75 15.33 8.11
CA ILE A 213 -0.67 16.29 7.81
C ILE A 213 0.43 15.64 7.00
N ASN A 214 0.82 14.41 7.31
CA ASN A 214 1.81 13.66 6.54
C ASN A 214 1.33 13.48 5.09
N ASN A 215 0.06 13.09 4.89
CA ASN A 215 -0.51 12.97 3.56
C ASN A 215 -0.57 14.32 2.83
N LEU A 216 -1.02 15.39 3.50
CA LEU A 216 -1.12 16.74 2.93
C LEU A 216 0.27 17.29 2.57
N GLY A 217 1.23 17.19 3.48
CA GLY A 217 2.60 17.65 3.29
C GLY A 217 3.33 16.88 2.20
N SER A 218 3.09 15.56 2.08
CA SER A 218 3.70 14.73 1.04
C SER A 218 3.25 15.11 -0.38
N LEU A 219 2.15 15.86 -0.55
CA LEU A 219 1.67 16.30 -1.86
C LEU A 219 2.69 17.16 -2.59
N THR A 220 3.44 18.01 -1.87
CA THR A 220 4.51 18.81 -2.47
C THR A 220 5.57 17.91 -3.09
N ALA A 221 6.05 16.90 -2.36
CA ALA A 221 7.04 15.97 -2.87
C ALA A 221 6.48 15.20 -4.08
N ARG A 222 5.23 14.72 -4.02
CA ARG A 222 4.60 13.93 -5.08
C ARG A 222 4.30 14.70 -6.36
N PHE A 223 3.87 15.96 -6.25
CA PHE A 223 3.41 16.73 -7.41
C PHE A 223 4.44 17.73 -7.94
N ILE A 224 5.43 18.14 -7.13
CA ILE A 224 6.45 19.10 -7.54
C ILE A 224 7.80 18.42 -7.72
N PHE A 225 8.35 17.80 -6.67
CA PHE A 225 9.72 17.29 -6.71
C PHE A 225 9.84 15.99 -7.50
N LEU A 226 8.91 15.04 -7.33
CA LEU A 226 8.96 13.75 -8.03
C LEU A 226 8.98 13.89 -9.57
N PRO A 227 8.13 14.71 -10.22
CA PRO A 227 8.22 14.90 -11.68
C PRO A 227 9.53 15.58 -12.14
N ILE A 228 10.08 16.48 -11.31
CA ILE A 228 11.37 17.13 -11.56
C ILE A 228 12.48 16.07 -11.48
N GLU A 229 12.50 15.27 -10.43
CA GLU A 229 13.46 14.19 -10.21
C GLU A 229 13.44 13.19 -11.37
N GLU A 230 12.27 12.71 -11.79
CA GLU A 230 12.15 11.78 -12.92
C GLU A 230 12.64 12.38 -14.24
N SER A 231 12.28 13.64 -14.50
CA SER A 231 12.68 14.34 -15.74
C SER A 231 14.20 14.55 -15.82
N PHE A 232 14.80 15.01 -14.72
CA PHE A 232 16.23 15.27 -14.66
C PHE A 232 17.07 13.99 -14.49
N TYR A 233 16.49 12.92 -13.92
CA TYR A 233 17.13 11.60 -13.93
C TYR A 233 17.38 11.13 -15.36
N VAL A 234 16.37 11.23 -16.22
CA VAL A 234 16.49 10.86 -17.64
C VAL A 234 17.50 11.76 -18.36
N TYR A 235 17.56 13.06 -18.02
CA TYR A 235 18.56 13.96 -18.55
C TYR A 235 19.98 13.53 -18.17
N PHE A 236 20.27 13.39 -16.86
CA PHE A 236 21.61 13.02 -16.38
C PHE A 236 22.04 11.64 -16.90
N ALA A 237 21.12 10.67 -16.93
CA ALA A 237 21.41 9.32 -17.43
C ALA A 237 21.73 9.26 -18.94
N LYS A 238 21.31 10.28 -19.73
CA LYS A 238 21.66 10.40 -21.15
C LYS A 238 22.93 11.20 -21.40
N VAL A 239 23.20 12.17 -20.52
CA VAL A 239 24.33 13.10 -20.66
C VAL A 239 25.62 12.49 -20.08
N LEU A 240 25.52 11.76 -18.97
CA LEU A 240 26.66 11.13 -18.30
C LEU A 240 26.81 9.67 -18.72
N GLU A 241 28.05 9.25 -18.98
CA GLU A 241 28.39 7.85 -19.19
C GLU A 241 28.56 7.15 -17.82
N ARG A 242 27.70 6.18 -17.51
CA ARG A 242 27.74 5.44 -16.23
C ARG A 242 29.07 4.71 -16.04
N GLY A 243 29.60 4.77 -14.82
CA GLY A 243 30.80 4.02 -14.42
C GLY A 243 32.11 4.47 -15.07
N LYS A 244 32.11 5.62 -15.76
CA LYS A 244 33.30 6.18 -16.38
C LYS A 244 33.80 7.37 -15.58
N ASP A 245 35.08 7.33 -15.22
CA ASP A 245 35.72 8.37 -14.42
C ASP A 245 35.60 9.76 -15.05
N THR A 246 35.49 10.79 -14.20
CA THR A 246 35.31 12.19 -14.65
C THR A 246 36.41 12.65 -15.61
N LYS A 247 37.63 12.11 -15.49
CA LYS A 247 38.78 12.43 -16.35
C LYS A 247 38.70 11.83 -17.76
N LEU A 248 37.85 10.82 -17.97
CA LEU A 248 37.71 10.07 -19.22
C LEU A 248 36.48 10.50 -20.04
N GLN A 249 35.66 11.40 -19.49
CA GLN A 249 34.50 11.99 -20.17
C GLN A 249 34.86 13.35 -20.77
N LYS A 250 34.05 13.84 -21.72
CA LYS A 250 34.24 15.16 -22.31
C LYS A 250 34.01 16.24 -21.24
N GLN A 251 35.02 17.08 -21.02
CA GLN A 251 34.98 18.14 -20.00
C GLN A 251 33.78 19.09 -20.17
N ASP A 252 33.40 19.39 -21.42
CA ASP A 252 32.25 20.25 -21.74
C ASP A 252 30.90 19.63 -21.33
N VAL A 253 30.81 18.30 -21.34
CA VAL A 253 29.59 17.56 -20.97
C VAL A 253 29.46 17.52 -19.45
N ILE A 254 30.57 17.31 -18.74
CA ILE A 254 30.61 17.37 -17.27
C ILE A 254 30.30 18.78 -16.77
N SER A 255 30.88 19.81 -17.37
CA SER A 255 30.63 21.19 -16.96
C SER A 255 29.17 21.58 -17.19
N MET A 256 28.57 21.15 -18.30
CA MET A 256 27.14 21.32 -18.56
C MET A 256 26.29 20.60 -17.51
N ALA A 257 26.56 19.33 -17.23
CA ALA A 257 25.82 18.56 -16.24
C ALA A 257 25.93 19.18 -14.83
N ALA A 258 27.12 19.65 -14.43
CA ALA A 258 27.34 20.33 -13.16
C ALA A 258 26.57 21.66 -13.08
N THR A 259 26.55 22.44 -14.15
CA THR A 259 25.79 23.70 -14.23
C THR A 259 24.28 23.45 -14.12
N VAL A 260 23.79 22.40 -14.76
CA VAL A 260 22.37 21.99 -14.66
C VAL A 260 22.05 21.51 -13.26
N LEU A 261 22.90 20.69 -12.64
CA LEU A 261 22.72 20.24 -11.25
C LEU A 261 22.70 21.42 -10.26
N GLU A 262 23.63 22.37 -10.41
CA GLU A 262 23.67 23.59 -9.58
C GLU A 262 22.40 24.42 -9.75
N SER A 263 21.96 24.62 -11.00
CA SER A 263 20.73 25.36 -11.30
C SER A 263 19.49 24.68 -10.73
N LEU A 264 19.46 23.35 -10.80
CA LEU A 264 18.36 22.53 -10.29
C LEU A 264 18.31 22.56 -8.76
N LEU A 265 19.46 22.42 -8.08
CA LEU A 265 19.55 22.55 -6.62
C LEU A 265 19.09 23.94 -6.16
N LYS A 266 19.51 25.01 -6.84
CA LYS A 266 19.03 26.37 -6.55
C LYS A 266 17.52 26.48 -6.74
N LEU A 267 16.97 25.92 -7.82
CA LEU A 267 15.54 25.94 -8.09
C LEU A 267 14.75 25.24 -6.98
N VAL A 268 15.11 24.00 -6.63
CA VAL A 268 14.38 23.23 -5.61
C VAL A 268 14.56 23.80 -4.22
N LEU A 269 15.72 24.41 -3.92
CA LEU A 269 15.94 25.16 -2.67
C LEU A 269 15.06 26.39 -2.59
N LEU A 270 14.93 27.17 -3.67
CA LEU A 270 14.03 28.33 -3.71
C LEU A 270 12.58 27.92 -3.51
N ILE A 271 12.13 26.85 -4.15
CA ILE A 271 10.79 26.29 -3.96
C ILE A 271 10.61 25.81 -2.51
N GLY A 272 11.54 25.00 -1.99
CA GLY A 272 11.50 24.47 -0.64
C GLY A 272 11.52 25.56 0.43
N LEU A 273 12.32 26.61 0.25
CA LEU A 273 12.37 27.76 1.16
C LEU A 273 11.07 28.57 1.11
N THR A 274 10.50 28.76 -0.08
CA THR A 274 9.18 29.40 -0.22
C THR A 274 8.15 28.60 0.57
N ILE A 275 8.09 27.28 0.39
CA ILE A 275 7.17 26.41 1.13
C ILE A 275 7.46 26.43 2.63
N THR A 276 8.73 26.49 3.04
CA THR A 276 9.08 26.59 4.46
C THR A 276 8.58 27.90 5.07
N VAL A 277 8.85 29.05 4.44
CA VAL A 277 8.48 30.36 4.96
C VAL A 277 6.96 30.53 5.00
N PHE A 278 6.28 30.26 3.88
CA PHE A 278 4.82 30.41 3.79
C PHE A 278 4.10 29.30 4.56
N GLY A 279 4.58 28.06 4.48
CA GLY A 279 4.06 26.94 5.25
C GLY A 279 4.15 27.22 6.74
N PHE A 280 5.28 27.74 7.23
CA PHE A 280 5.43 28.03 8.66
C PHE A 280 4.48 29.14 9.15
N ALA A 281 4.36 30.22 8.37
CA ALA A 281 3.52 31.37 8.69
C ALA A 281 2.02 31.07 8.59
N TYR A 282 1.60 30.34 7.55
CA TYR A 282 0.20 30.12 7.21
C TYR A 282 -0.32 28.72 7.57
N SER A 283 0.45 27.89 8.28
CA SER A 283 0.03 26.52 8.66
C SER A 283 -1.34 26.47 9.33
N GLN A 284 -1.61 27.38 10.27
CA GLN A 284 -2.90 27.42 10.97
C GLN A 284 -4.05 27.75 10.02
N LEU A 285 -3.89 28.76 9.16
CA LEU A 285 -4.89 29.16 8.17
C LEU A 285 -5.14 28.05 7.14
N ALA A 286 -4.06 27.40 6.67
CA ALA A 286 -4.16 26.31 5.70
C ALA A 286 -4.92 25.11 6.26
N LEU A 287 -4.65 24.73 7.51
CA LEU A 287 -5.37 23.65 8.18
C LEU A 287 -6.81 24.02 8.52
N ASP A 288 -7.07 25.28 8.87
CA ASP A 288 -8.43 25.76 9.16
C ASP A 288 -9.30 25.75 7.90
N LEU A 289 -8.74 26.15 6.75
CA LEU A 289 -9.42 26.06 5.46
C LEU A 289 -9.69 24.61 5.05
N TYR A 290 -8.78 23.70 5.38
CA TYR A 290 -8.87 22.31 4.94
C TYR A 290 -9.80 21.46 5.82
N GLY A 291 -9.66 21.52 7.14
CA GLY A 291 -10.40 20.68 8.09
C GLY A 291 -10.94 21.43 9.31
N GLY A 292 -10.96 22.77 9.27
CA GLY A 292 -11.49 23.60 10.34
C GLY A 292 -10.71 23.50 11.66
N SER A 293 -11.41 23.83 12.75
CA SER A 293 -10.86 23.82 14.10
C SER A 293 -10.32 22.46 14.53
N MET A 294 -10.78 21.36 13.95
CA MET A 294 -10.26 20.02 14.23
C MET A 294 -8.76 19.89 13.92
N LEU A 295 -8.29 20.52 12.84
CA LEU A 295 -6.89 20.47 12.41
C LEU A 295 -6.13 21.75 12.76
N SER A 296 -6.82 22.89 12.83
CA SER A 296 -6.19 24.17 13.13
C SER A 296 -6.01 24.42 14.63
N SER A 297 -6.76 23.71 15.49
CA SER A 297 -6.54 23.68 16.93
C SER A 297 -5.70 22.46 17.34
N GLY A 298 -4.84 22.62 18.34
CA GLY A 298 -3.99 21.53 18.85
C GLY A 298 -2.62 21.40 18.16
N SER A 299 -2.17 20.16 17.95
CA SER A 299 -0.83 19.80 17.45
C SER A 299 -0.64 20.05 15.95
N GLY A 300 -1.73 20.19 15.20
CA GLY A 300 -1.73 20.25 13.74
C GLY A 300 -0.86 21.36 13.13
N PRO A 301 -1.03 22.64 13.50
CA PRO A 301 -0.23 23.72 12.92
C PRO A 301 1.27 23.54 13.19
N THR A 302 1.64 23.01 14.35
CA THR A 302 3.04 22.73 14.72
C THR A 302 3.60 21.59 13.87
N LEU A 303 2.84 20.53 13.64
CA LEU A 303 3.23 19.43 12.75
C LEU A 303 3.44 19.91 11.31
N LEU A 304 2.52 20.70 10.76
CA LEU A 304 2.65 21.23 9.39
C LEU A 304 3.83 22.19 9.23
N ARG A 305 4.16 22.97 10.28
CA ARG A 305 5.37 23.79 10.34
C ARG A 305 6.64 22.95 10.22
N TRP A 306 6.75 21.88 11.01
CA TRP A 306 7.89 20.97 10.94
C TRP A 306 7.95 20.22 9.62
N TYR A 307 6.80 19.81 9.08
CA TYR A 307 6.72 19.17 7.78
C TYR A 307 7.19 20.13 6.67
N SER A 308 6.86 21.42 6.76
CA SER A 308 7.30 22.43 5.79
C SER A 308 8.83 22.54 5.76
N LEU A 309 9.51 22.40 6.91
CA LEU A 309 10.96 22.31 6.98
C LEU A 309 11.49 20.97 6.43
N TYR A 310 10.78 19.87 6.68
CA TYR A 310 11.13 18.56 6.12
C TYR A 310 11.05 18.55 4.58
N VAL A 311 10.07 19.25 3.98
CA VAL A 311 9.96 19.42 2.52
C VAL A 311 11.22 20.04 1.92
N LEU A 312 11.86 20.99 2.60
CA LEU A 312 13.13 21.57 2.14
C LEU A 312 14.24 20.51 2.06
N LEU A 313 14.32 19.63 3.06
CA LEU A 313 15.31 18.54 3.08
C LEU A 313 15.02 17.52 1.99
N LEU A 314 13.75 17.16 1.79
CA LEU A 314 13.32 16.27 0.71
C LEU A 314 13.70 16.83 -0.67
N ALA A 315 13.52 18.13 -0.89
CA ALA A 315 13.86 18.79 -2.15
C ALA A 315 15.34 18.60 -2.53
N VAL A 316 16.23 18.80 -1.56
CA VAL A 316 17.68 18.64 -1.78
C VAL A 316 18.03 17.17 -1.95
N ASN A 317 17.51 16.32 -1.06
CA ASN A 317 17.77 14.89 -1.06
C ASN A 317 17.38 14.25 -2.40
N GLY A 318 16.16 14.49 -2.89
CA GLY A 318 15.66 13.90 -4.13
C GLY A 318 16.48 14.27 -5.37
N ILE A 319 16.92 15.53 -5.51
CA ILE A 319 17.80 15.93 -6.62
C ILE A 319 19.20 15.29 -6.50
N THR A 320 19.77 15.23 -5.30
CA THR A 320 21.08 14.60 -5.10
C THR A 320 21.04 13.09 -5.35
N GLU A 321 19.98 12.42 -4.91
CA GLU A 321 19.76 10.99 -5.11
C GLU A 321 19.53 10.67 -6.60
N CYS A 322 18.68 11.46 -7.26
CA CYS A 322 18.44 11.40 -8.70
C CYS A 322 19.76 11.49 -9.51
N PHE A 323 20.60 12.49 -9.23
CA PHE A 323 21.89 12.65 -9.90
C PHE A 323 22.85 11.48 -9.61
N THR A 324 22.89 11.03 -8.36
CA THR A 324 23.74 9.92 -7.93
C THR A 324 23.35 8.63 -8.63
N PHE A 325 22.07 8.27 -8.67
CA PHE A 325 21.61 7.07 -9.38
C PHE A 325 21.75 7.16 -10.90
N ALA A 326 21.69 8.36 -11.47
CA ALA A 326 21.92 8.55 -12.89
C ALA A 326 23.39 8.35 -13.28
N SER A 327 24.33 8.67 -12.38
CA SER A 327 25.78 8.60 -12.62
C SER A 327 26.43 7.28 -12.21
N MET A 328 25.89 6.57 -11.22
CA MET A 328 26.43 5.30 -10.71
C MET A 328 26.41 4.18 -11.77
N SER A 329 27.46 3.36 -11.72
CA SER A 329 27.58 2.08 -12.43
C SER A 329 26.67 1.01 -11.83
N LYS A 330 26.47 -0.10 -12.55
CA LYS A 330 25.59 -1.18 -12.11
C LYS A 330 26.13 -1.86 -10.84
N GLU A 331 27.45 -1.96 -10.72
CA GLU A 331 28.15 -2.52 -9.57
C GLU A 331 28.07 -1.63 -8.32
N GLU A 332 27.89 -0.32 -8.48
CA GLU A 332 27.74 0.64 -7.38
C GLU A 332 26.30 0.75 -6.88
N VAL A 333 25.31 0.42 -7.72
CA VAL A 333 23.88 0.39 -7.34
C VAL A 333 23.53 -0.89 -6.57
N ASP A 334 24.22 -2.00 -6.82
CA ASP A 334 23.99 -3.30 -6.17
C ASP A 334 24.74 -3.47 -4.82
N ARG A 335 25.45 -2.43 -4.35
CA ARG A 335 26.16 -2.37 -3.07
C ARG A 335 25.31 -1.73 -1.99
#